data_AF-A0A448KKZ4-F1
#
_entry.id   AF-A0A448KKZ4-F1
#
_cell.length_a   1.000
_cell.length_b   1.000
_cell.length_c   1.000
_cell.angle_alpha   90.00
_cell.angle_beta   90.00
_cell.angle_gamma   90.00
#
_symmetry.space_group_name_H-M   'P 1'
#
loop_
_entity.id
_entity.type
_entity.pdbx_description
1 polymer ?
#
loop_
_entity_poly.entity_id
_entity_poly.type
_entity_poly.pdbx_seq_one_letter_code
_entity_poly.pdbx_strand_id
1 'polypeptide(L)'
;MQEITKDATEMKGDSRIFSGEVGVTMLFEKNAWRDFSGAKVHFSPKARSAWHTHPAGQTLIVTQGVIYTGTKDGIIHKAEVGESISCPPNVEHWHGAGLESSGTHIALTQYDKDSNVIWGDKLSDTEYLQAIKQAEKRK
;
A
#
# COMPACT_ATOMS: atom_id res chain seq x y z
N MET A 1 -15.22 26.59 -1.45
CA MET A 1 -16.47 25.83 -1.60
C MET A 1 -16.15 24.36 -1.35
N GLN A 2 -17.03 23.62 -0.69
CA GLN A 2 -16.84 22.18 -0.51
C GLN A 2 -17.26 21.46 -1.78
N GLU A 3 -16.50 20.44 -2.18
CA GLU A 3 -16.72 19.68 -3.41
C GLU A 3 -16.82 18.18 -3.10
N ILE A 4 -17.55 17.45 -3.96
CA ILE A 4 -17.69 15.99 -3.88
C ILE A 4 -17.05 15.39 -5.13
N THR A 5 -16.09 14.50 -4.96
CA THR A 5 -15.57 13.67 -6.05
C THR A 5 -16.53 12.51 -6.30
N LYS A 6 -17.23 12.51 -7.43
CA LYS A 6 -18.21 11.47 -7.79
C LYS A 6 -17.63 10.37 -8.68
N ASP A 7 -16.62 10.69 -9.49
CA ASP A 7 -16.09 9.81 -10.52
C ASP A 7 -14.71 9.26 -10.12
N ALA A 8 -14.70 8.39 -9.12
CA ALA A 8 -13.47 7.73 -8.70
C ALA A 8 -12.99 6.80 -9.83
N THR A 9 -11.77 7.03 -10.31
CA THR A 9 -11.20 6.23 -11.40
C THR A 9 -10.70 4.90 -10.85
N GLU A 10 -11.23 3.80 -11.37
CA GLU A 10 -10.79 2.45 -11.02
C GLU A 10 -9.88 1.89 -12.12
N MET A 11 -8.77 1.29 -11.70
CA MET A 11 -7.80 0.68 -12.58
C MET A 11 -7.22 -0.60 -11.95
N LYS A 12 -6.83 -1.54 -12.81
CA LYS A 12 -6.02 -2.68 -12.38
C LYS A 12 -4.61 -2.20 -12.07
N GLY A 13 -4.03 -2.75 -11.01
CA GLY A 13 -2.63 -2.53 -10.66
C GLY A 13 -1.71 -2.98 -11.77
N ASP A 14 -0.73 -2.14 -12.11
CA ASP A 14 0.27 -2.43 -13.12
C ASP A 14 1.16 -3.61 -12.69
N SER A 15 1.20 -4.66 -13.52
CA SER A 15 1.95 -5.88 -13.24
C SER A 15 3.46 -5.67 -13.11
N ARG A 16 4.01 -4.52 -13.53
CA ARG A 16 5.40 -4.13 -13.30
C ARG A 16 5.68 -3.80 -11.84
N ILE A 17 4.70 -3.29 -11.10
CA ILE A 17 4.84 -2.82 -9.71
C ILE A 17 3.92 -3.54 -8.72
N PHE A 18 3.03 -4.42 -9.19
CA PHE A 18 2.16 -5.26 -8.34
C PHE A 18 2.21 -6.71 -8.77
N SER A 19 2.42 -7.61 -7.82
CA SER A 19 2.33 -9.05 -8.06
C SER A 19 0.98 -9.55 -7.55
N GLY A 20 0.32 -10.42 -8.30
CA GLY A 20 -1.07 -10.81 -8.05
C GLY A 20 -2.08 -9.76 -8.54
N GLU A 21 -3.35 -9.98 -8.23
CA GLU A 21 -4.43 -9.06 -8.64
C GLU A 21 -4.59 -7.92 -7.63
N VAL A 22 -4.46 -6.69 -8.14
CA VAL A 22 -4.62 -5.46 -7.35
C VAL A 22 -5.60 -4.55 -8.06
N GLY A 23 -6.57 -4.00 -7.32
CA GLY A 23 -7.47 -2.96 -7.78
C GLY A 23 -7.11 -1.63 -7.12
N VAL A 24 -7.00 -0.56 -7.90
CA VAL A 24 -6.71 0.79 -7.41
C VAL A 24 -7.87 1.70 -7.80
N THR A 25 -8.47 2.35 -6.81
CA THR A 25 -9.49 3.38 -7.02
C THR A 25 -8.93 4.71 -6.54
N MET A 26 -8.67 5.65 -7.45
CA MET A 26 -8.25 7.01 -7.08
C MET A 26 -9.44 7.75 -6.47
N LEU A 27 -9.28 8.20 -5.22
CA LEU A 27 -10.32 8.91 -4.47
C LEU A 27 -10.19 10.42 -4.63
N PHE A 28 -8.95 10.92 -4.65
CA PHE A 28 -8.62 12.33 -4.95
C PHE A 28 -7.14 12.48 -5.29
N GLU A 29 -6.81 13.53 -6.02
CA GLU A 29 -5.44 13.93 -6.35
C GLU A 29 -4.93 15.07 -5.46
N LYS A 30 -3.62 15.35 -5.53
CA LYS A 30 -3.04 16.56 -4.95
C LYS A 30 -3.62 17.81 -5.63
N ASN A 31 -3.66 18.93 -4.93
CA ASN A 31 -4.10 20.22 -5.48
C ASN A 31 -3.37 21.39 -4.80
N ALA A 32 -3.80 22.62 -5.06
CA ALA A 32 -3.13 23.82 -4.57
C ALA A 32 -3.03 23.96 -3.03
N TRP A 33 -3.89 23.29 -2.28
CA TRP A 33 -3.91 23.36 -0.80
C TRP A 33 -3.66 22.00 -0.13
N ARG A 34 -3.57 20.92 -0.91
CA ARG A 34 -3.35 19.55 -0.45
C ARG A 34 -2.20 18.94 -1.22
N ASP A 35 -1.10 18.68 -0.53
CA ASP A 35 0.13 18.10 -1.07
C ASP A 35 0.16 16.56 -1.05
N PHE A 36 -0.99 15.91 -0.84
CA PHE A 36 -1.14 14.46 -0.85
C PHE A 36 -2.34 14.01 -1.70
N SER A 37 -2.25 12.79 -2.23
CA SER A 37 -3.35 12.10 -2.91
C SER A 37 -3.92 10.98 -2.06
N GLY A 38 -5.10 10.51 -2.44
CA GLY A 38 -5.84 9.46 -1.77
C GLY A 38 -6.26 8.38 -2.74
N ALA A 39 -5.99 7.13 -2.40
CA ALA A 39 -6.42 5.98 -3.19
C ALA A 39 -6.94 4.86 -2.29
N LYS A 40 -7.99 4.16 -2.70
CA LYS A 40 -8.38 2.88 -2.14
C LYS A 40 -7.65 1.79 -2.93
N VAL A 41 -6.93 0.90 -2.26
CA VAL A 41 -6.21 -0.20 -2.89
C VAL A 41 -6.70 -1.52 -2.33
N HIS A 42 -7.21 -2.38 -3.21
CA HIS A 42 -7.62 -3.74 -2.89
C HIS A 42 -6.59 -4.74 -3.39
N PHE A 43 -6.19 -5.66 -2.52
CA PHE A 43 -5.29 -6.76 -2.83
C PHE A 43 -6.06 -8.08 -2.68
N SER A 44 -6.13 -8.86 -3.77
CA SER A 44 -6.56 -10.26 -3.71
C SER A 44 -5.57 -11.09 -2.89
N PRO A 45 -5.92 -12.31 -2.43
CA PRO A 45 -4.96 -13.18 -1.76
C PRO A 45 -3.65 -13.33 -2.55
N LYS A 46 -2.52 -13.28 -1.85
CA LYS A 46 -1.15 -13.32 -2.39
C LYS A 46 -0.72 -12.09 -3.19
N ALA A 47 -1.60 -11.10 -3.35
CA ALA A 47 -1.27 -9.87 -4.04
C ALA A 47 -0.51 -8.88 -3.15
N ARG A 48 0.50 -8.21 -3.70
CA ARG A 48 1.34 -7.23 -3.00
C ARG A 48 2.01 -6.25 -3.95
N SER A 49 2.43 -5.11 -3.42
CA SER A 49 3.30 -4.17 -4.13
C SER A 49 4.71 -4.72 -4.34
N ALA A 50 5.43 -4.13 -5.28
CA ALA A 50 6.88 -4.15 -5.31
C ALA A 50 7.45 -3.40 -4.09
N TRP A 51 8.76 -3.55 -3.86
CA TRP A 51 9.48 -2.67 -2.96
C TRP A 51 9.39 -1.24 -3.47
N HIS A 52 9.24 -0.28 -2.56
CA HIS A 52 9.21 1.13 -2.91
C HIS A 52 9.49 2.01 -1.70
N THR A 53 9.74 3.29 -1.99
CA THR A 53 9.85 4.35 -0.98
C THR A 53 8.91 5.51 -1.33
N HIS A 54 8.53 6.28 -0.32
CA HIS A 54 7.79 7.53 -0.47
C HIS A 54 8.68 8.68 0.01
N PRO A 55 9.08 9.63 -0.85
CA PRO A 55 9.96 10.74 -0.46
C PRO A 55 9.43 11.60 0.69
N ALA A 56 8.10 11.77 0.76
CA ALA A 56 7.40 12.50 1.81
C ALA A 56 6.58 11.58 2.76
N GLY A 57 6.73 10.26 2.63
CA GLY A 57 5.99 9.28 3.43
C GLY A 57 4.57 8.99 2.96
N GLN A 58 3.94 8.01 3.62
CA GLN A 58 2.58 7.56 3.35
C GLN A 58 1.92 7.05 4.64
N THR A 59 0.59 7.16 4.71
CA THR A 59 -0.21 6.50 5.74
C THR A 59 -1.25 5.60 5.08
N LEU A 60 -1.37 4.37 5.58
CA LEU A 60 -2.39 3.41 5.15
C LEU A 60 -3.41 3.22 6.26
N ILE A 61 -4.69 3.20 5.91
CA ILE A 61 -5.80 2.93 6.83
C ILE A 61 -6.52 1.68 6.34
N VAL A 62 -6.47 0.59 7.10
CA VAL A 62 -7.07 -0.69 6.69
C VAL A 62 -8.59 -0.61 6.86
N THR A 63 -9.31 -0.90 5.78
CA THR A 63 -10.77 -0.80 5.73
C THR A 63 -11.47 -2.14 5.57
N GLN A 64 -10.79 -3.16 5.02
CA GLN A 64 -11.30 -4.52 4.89
C GLN A 64 -10.18 -5.54 4.99
N GLY A 65 -10.48 -6.72 5.54
CA GLY A 65 -9.55 -7.85 5.60
C GLY A 65 -8.30 -7.54 6.41
N VAL A 66 -7.16 -8.00 5.91
CA VAL A 66 -5.85 -7.81 6.58
C VAL A 66 -4.83 -7.30 5.58
N ILE A 67 -3.96 -6.40 6.03
CA ILE A 67 -2.82 -5.92 5.26
C ILE A 67 -1.54 -6.30 5.99
N TYR A 68 -0.64 -6.96 5.27
CA TYR A 68 0.73 -7.18 5.70
C TYR A 68 1.61 -6.08 5.12
N THR A 69 2.61 -5.67 5.89
CA THR A 69 3.66 -4.76 5.43
C THR A 69 5.01 -5.23 5.93
N GLY A 70 6.05 -5.02 5.14
CA GLY A 70 7.41 -5.36 5.51
C GLY A 70 8.41 -4.30 5.05
N THR A 71 9.42 -4.07 5.87
CA THR A 71 10.55 -3.18 5.59
C THR A 71 11.82 -4.00 5.30
N LYS A 72 12.78 -3.37 4.62
CA LYS A 72 14.02 -4.03 4.18
C LYS A 72 14.93 -4.51 5.32
N ASP A 73 14.80 -3.91 6.51
CA ASP A 73 15.49 -4.35 7.73
C ASP A 73 14.83 -5.58 8.39
N GLY A 74 13.79 -6.17 7.77
CA GLY A 74 13.17 -7.42 8.19
C GLY A 74 12.06 -7.27 9.24
N ILE A 75 11.58 -6.05 9.47
CA ILE A 75 10.41 -5.81 10.31
C ILE A 75 9.15 -6.07 9.47
N ILE A 76 8.33 -7.02 9.91
CA ILE A 76 7.05 -7.36 9.27
C ILE A 76 5.91 -7.13 10.27
N HIS A 77 4.88 -6.42 9.83
CA HIS A 77 3.66 -6.17 10.59
C HIS A 77 2.44 -6.69 9.83
N LYS A 78 1.41 -7.00 10.61
CA LYS A 78 0.05 -7.27 10.13
C LYS A 78 -0.87 -6.23 10.75
N ALA A 79 -1.70 -5.61 9.94
CA ALA A 79 -2.73 -4.67 10.34
C ALA A 79 -4.12 -5.20 9.95
N GLU A 80 -5.09 -4.99 10.81
CA GLU A 80 -6.50 -5.37 10.66
C GLU A 80 -7.39 -4.13 10.50
N VAL A 81 -8.69 -4.34 10.23
CA VAL A 81 -9.64 -3.26 9.99
C VAL A 81 -9.67 -2.25 11.14
N GLY A 82 -9.52 -0.97 10.79
CA GLY A 82 -9.48 0.14 11.75
C GLY A 82 -8.08 0.50 12.22
N GLU A 83 -7.08 -0.32 11.94
CA GLU A 83 -5.68 -0.02 12.22
C GLU A 83 -5.03 0.75 11.07
N SER A 84 -3.95 1.48 11.38
CA SER A 84 -3.17 2.26 10.42
C SER A 84 -1.72 1.82 10.37
N ILE A 85 -1.13 1.87 9.18
CA ILE A 85 0.30 1.66 8.95
C ILE A 85 0.93 3.01 8.61
N SER A 86 1.96 3.39 9.35
CA SER A 86 2.79 4.54 9.03
C SER A 86 4.00 4.09 8.20
N CYS A 87 4.17 4.70 7.03
CA CYS A 87 5.31 4.49 6.15
C CYS A 87 6.15 5.77 6.13
N PRO A 88 7.20 5.89 6.98
CA PRO A 88 7.97 7.12 7.07
C PRO A 88 8.70 7.48 5.75
N PRO A 89 9.06 8.75 5.56
CA PRO A 89 9.84 9.19 4.41
C PRO A 89 11.05 8.30 4.13
N ASN A 90 11.22 7.88 2.88
CA ASN A 90 12.37 7.13 2.38
C ASN A 90 12.60 5.74 3.01
N VAL A 91 11.66 5.22 3.82
CA VAL A 91 11.73 3.83 4.30
C VAL A 91 11.28 2.89 3.19
N GLU A 92 12.18 1.99 2.79
CA GLU A 92 11.89 1.00 1.74
C GLU A 92 11.01 -0.12 2.31
N HIS A 93 9.84 -0.28 1.70
CA HIS A 93 8.81 -1.18 2.19
C HIS A 93 7.97 -1.78 1.06
N TRP A 94 7.16 -2.76 1.43
CA TRP A 94 6.07 -3.30 0.62
C TRP A 94 4.83 -3.47 1.49
N HIS A 95 3.68 -3.63 0.85
CA HIS A 95 2.46 -4.03 1.53
C HIS A 95 1.54 -4.82 0.59
N GLY A 96 0.68 -5.65 1.16
CA GLY A 96 -0.21 -6.52 0.42
C GLY A 96 -1.13 -7.36 1.30
N ALA A 97 -1.83 -8.28 0.67
CA ALA A 97 -2.74 -9.20 1.34
C ALA A 97 -2.00 -10.38 2.00
N GLY A 98 -2.74 -11.31 2.61
CA GLY A 98 -2.20 -12.57 3.14
C GLY A 98 -2.20 -13.69 2.10
N LEU A 99 -1.84 -14.93 2.52
CA LEU A 99 -1.85 -16.08 1.61
C LEU A 99 -3.27 -16.48 1.19
N GLU A 100 -4.21 -16.49 2.13
CA GLU A 100 -5.59 -16.95 1.92
C GLU A 100 -6.62 -15.85 2.22
N SER A 101 -6.17 -14.63 2.53
CA SER A 101 -7.02 -13.49 2.86
C SER A 101 -6.71 -12.34 1.92
N SER A 102 -7.76 -11.62 1.51
CA SER A 102 -7.64 -10.33 0.83
C SER A 102 -7.52 -9.18 1.84
N GLY A 103 -7.17 -8.00 1.35
CA GLY A 103 -7.09 -6.79 2.16
C GLY A 103 -7.40 -5.55 1.36
N THR A 104 -7.91 -4.52 2.02
CA THR A 104 -8.12 -3.19 1.42
C THR A 104 -7.67 -2.12 2.40
N HIS A 105 -6.94 -1.13 1.88
CA HIS A 105 -6.63 0.07 2.63
C HIS A 105 -6.94 1.33 1.81
N ILE A 106 -7.09 2.45 2.52
CA ILE A 106 -6.95 3.78 1.95
C ILE A 106 -5.50 4.20 2.13
N ALA A 107 -4.82 4.53 1.04
CA ALA A 107 -3.50 5.15 1.05
C ALA A 107 -3.64 6.67 0.98
N LEU A 108 -2.95 7.37 1.89
CA LEU A 108 -2.73 8.80 1.87
C LEU A 108 -1.24 9.02 1.57
N THR A 109 -0.91 9.49 0.38
CA THR A 109 0.48 9.56 -0.10
C THR A 109 0.86 11.00 -0.33
N GLN A 110 1.86 11.49 0.41
CA GLN A 110 2.35 12.86 0.27
C GLN A 110 3.35 12.98 -0.89
N TYR A 111 3.38 14.14 -1.52
CA TYR A 111 4.30 14.45 -2.61
C TYR A 111 5.48 15.28 -2.09
N ASP A 112 6.69 14.92 -2.49
CA ASP A 112 7.80 15.85 -2.55
C ASP A 112 7.86 16.41 -3.99
N LYS A 113 7.41 17.65 -4.15
CA LYS A 113 7.19 18.32 -5.45
C LYS A 113 6.22 17.53 -6.34
N ASP A 114 6.75 16.80 -7.31
CA ASP A 114 6.00 16.00 -8.28
C ASP A 114 6.22 14.49 -8.13
N SER A 115 7.10 14.08 -7.18
CA SER A 115 7.31 12.67 -6.87
C SER A 115 6.61 12.30 -5.58
N ASN A 116 5.83 11.24 -5.61
CA ASN A 116 5.23 10.66 -4.41
C ASN A 116 5.72 9.24 -4.14
N VAL A 117 6.31 8.54 -5.11
CA VAL A 117 6.77 7.15 -4.97
C VAL A 117 8.00 6.91 -5.84
N ILE A 118 8.94 6.12 -5.32
CA ILE A 118 10.07 5.59 -6.07
C ILE A 118 9.96 4.06 -5.99
N TRP A 119 9.66 3.44 -7.14
CA TRP A 119 9.51 2.00 -7.27
C TRP A 119 10.87 1.31 -7.35
N GLY A 120 11.00 0.20 -6.63
CA GLY A 120 12.12 -0.73 -6.71
C GLY A 120 11.70 -2.06 -7.34
N ASP A 121 12.45 -3.11 -7.02
CA ASP A 121 12.23 -4.45 -7.55
C ASP A 121 10.96 -5.11 -6.99
N LYS A 122 10.46 -6.10 -7.72
CA LYS A 122 9.41 -7.00 -7.25
C LYS A 122 9.85 -7.72 -5.98
N LEU A 123 8.96 -7.76 -4.98
CA LEU A 123 9.10 -8.72 -3.88
C LEU A 123 8.90 -10.14 -4.43
N SER A 124 9.94 -10.97 -4.33
CA SER A 124 9.90 -12.33 -4.82
C SER A 124 8.88 -13.18 -4.02
N ASP A 125 8.38 -14.25 -4.63
CA ASP A 125 7.45 -15.15 -3.95
C ASP A 125 8.08 -15.78 -2.69
N THR A 126 9.38 -16.11 -2.75
CA THR A 126 10.11 -16.66 -1.61
C THR A 126 10.19 -15.67 -0.44
N GLU A 127 10.59 -14.43 -0.70
CA GLU A 127 10.66 -13.39 0.34
C GLU A 127 9.28 -13.11 0.93
N TYR A 128 8.25 -13.00 0.08
CA TYR A 128 6.88 -12.81 0.51
C TYR A 128 6.40 -13.95 1.42
N LEU A 129 6.58 -15.21 1.01
CA LEU A 129 6.18 -16.38 1.79
C LEU A 129 6.90 -16.44 3.15
N GLN A 130 8.18 -16.05 3.20
CA GLN A 130 8.94 -15.99 4.45
C GLN A 130 8.40 -14.89 5.38
N ALA A 131 8.14 -13.71 4.82
CA ALA A 131 7.62 -12.58 5.58
C ALA A 131 6.24 -12.86 6.20
N ILE A 132 5.31 -13.46 5.44
CA ILE A 132 3.99 -13.82 5.98
C ILE A 132 4.12 -14.83 7.13
N LYS A 133 4.93 -15.88 6.95
CA LYS A 133 5.19 -16.86 8.02
C LYS A 133 5.81 -16.22 9.27
N GLN A 134 6.67 -15.22 9.10
CA GLN A 134 7.26 -14.49 10.22
C GLN A 134 6.21 -13.67 10.99
N ALA A 135 5.33 -12.97 10.27
CA ALA A 135 4.27 -12.17 10.88
C ALA A 135 3.26 -13.04 11.66
N GLU A 136 2.90 -14.20 11.12
CA GLU A 136 1.94 -15.11 11.75
C GLU A 136 2.49 -15.82 12.99
N LYS A 137 3.81 -16.05 13.07
CA LYS A 137 4.48 -16.66 14.24
C LYS A 137 4.60 -15.73 15.44
N ARG A 138 4.43 -14.42 15.26
CA ARG A 138 4.55 -13.41 16.33
C ARG A 138 3.23 -13.14 17.07
N LYS A 139 2.18 -13.95 16.81
CA LYS A 139 0.95 -14.00 17.62
C LYS A 139 1.18 -14.78 18.91
#